data_AF-A0A6C0KWI5-F1
#
_entry.id   AF-A0A6C0KWI5-F1
#
_cell.length_a   1.000
_cell.length_b   1.000
_cell.length_c   1.000
_cell.angle_alpha   90.00
_cell.angle_beta   90.00
_cell.angle_gamma   90.00
#
_symmetry.space_group_name_H-M   'P 1'
#
loop_
_entity.id
_entity.type
_entity.pdbx_description
1 polymer ?
#
loop_
_entity_poly.entity_id
_entity_poly.type
_entity_poly.pdbx_seq_one_letter_code
_entity_poly.pdbx_strand_id
1 'polypeptide(L)'
;MDLRIENPKKKKGMYISKVVTNNNKEVRLKINLAKFISLQKIPESGDLLKIWLNPSVNENIINIFKKIDEEVLHAIIDNNEIWFENGLSLDKINDFFRPSLNVLNNTILLLNSNTEDSLITYDNNIVDSLNDITFIDTHMNIEVELKGLYFFPKKCGIRWIIRKIIINKENSNENTSDWLDRKTIDEEWENDLHTINNNIDDHCNKLINKINNMRQFKKEINDRFEESKKIDLIDKEWNKILHNLSKKIIKYYDGILV
;
A
#
# COMPACT_ATOMS: atom_id res chain seq x y z
N MET A 1 -5.29 -19.46 -15.21
CA MET A 1 -5.57 -18.34 -16.11
C MET A 1 -4.23 -17.69 -16.26
N ASP A 2 -3.61 -17.79 -17.42
CA ASP A 2 -2.20 -17.39 -17.54
C ASP A 2 -2.14 -15.90 -17.84
N LEU A 3 -1.48 -15.16 -16.94
CA LEU A 3 -1.30 -13.72 -17.04
C LEU A 3 -0.03 -13.37 -17.82
N ARG A 4 -0.14 -12.32 -18.64
CA ARG A 4 0.99 -11.62 -19.25
C ARG A 4 1.12 -10.24 -18.60
N ILE A 5 2.27 -9.99 -18.01
CA ILE A 5 2.60 -8.74 -17.32
C ILE A 5 3.61 -7.99 -18.18
N GLU A 6 3.23 -6.81 -18.66
CA GLU A 6 4.09 -5.99 -19.52
C GLU A 6 5.13 -5.21 -18.70
N ASN A 7 6.23 -4.80 -19.31
CA ASN A 7 7.24 -4.00 -18.60
C ASN A 7 6.62 -2.71 -18.02
N PRO A 8 6.88 -2.39 -16.73
CA PRO A 8 6.35 -1.20 -16.09
C PRO A 8 6.80 0.09 -16.80
N LYS A 9 5.87 1.03 -17.00
CA LYS A 9 6.15 2.34 -17.58
C LYS A 9 6.02 3.42 -16.52
N LYS A 10 6.99 4.33 -16.47
CA LYS A 10 6.99 5.46 -15.52
C LYS A 10 5.84 6.43 -15.84
N LYS A 11 5.05 6.79 -14.84
CA LYS A 11 3.96 7.77 -14.93
C LYS A 11 3.86 8.53 -13.61
N LYS A 12 3.98 9.87 -13.63
CA LYS A 12 3.72 10.77 -12.46
C LYS A 12 4.11 10.17 -11.08
N GLY A 13 5.40 9.93 -10.84
CA GLY A 13 5.90 9.46 -9.53
C GLY A 13 5.65 7.98 -9.19
N MET A 14 5.12 7.19 -10.13
CA MET A 14 4.92 5.75 -10.00
C MET A 14 5.32 5.02 -11.30
N TYR A 15 5.39 3.69 -11.26
CA TYR A 15 5.43 2.85 -12.46
C TYR A 15 4.13 2.05 -12.57
N ILE A 16 3.66 1.85 -13.79
CA ILE A 16 2.43 1.09 -14.06
C ILE A 16 2.73 0.02 -15.09
N SER A 17 2.41 -1.22 -14.77
CA SER A 17 2.44 -2.34 -15.70
C SER A 17 1.02 -2.75 -16.06
N LYS A 18 0.82 -3.03 -17.36
CA LYS A 18 -0.43 -3.60 -17.85
C LYS A 18 -0.43 -5.10 -17.59
N VAL A 19 -1.52 -5.60 -17.02
CA VAL A 19 -1.73 -7.02 -16.79
C VAL A 19 -2.92 -7.45 -17.65
N VAL A 20 -2.68 -8.40 -18.56
CA VAL A 20 -3.71 -9.00 -19.42
C VAL A 20 -3.56 -10.50 -19.41
N THR A 21 -4.57 -11.22 -19.88
CA THR A 21 -4.38 -12.64 -20.20
C THR A 21 -3.45 -12.83 -21.40
N ASN A 22 -2.88 -14.02 -21.57
CA ASN A 22 -2.09 -14.37 -22.75
C ASN A 22 -2.83 -14.14 -24.09
N ASN A 23 -4.17 -14.17 -24.07
CA ASN A 23 -5.01 -13.88 -25.23
C ASN A 23 -5.39 -12.39 -25.38
N ASN A 24 -4.67 -11.48 -24.72
CA ASN A 24 -4.93 -10.03 -24.68
C ASN A 24 -6.33 -9.63 -24.18
N LYS A 25 -7.01 -10.49 -23.43
CA LYS A 25 -8.31 -10.16 -22.81
C LYS A 25 -8.14 -9.57 -21.42
N GLU A 26 -9.01 -8.62 -21.10
CA GLU A 26 -9.20 -8.08 -19.75
C GLU A 26 -9.65 -9.18 -18.79
N VAL A 27 -9.19 -9.11 -17.54
CA VAL A 27 -9.66 -10.01 -16.48
C VAL A 27 -10.81 -9.31 -15.76
N ARG A 28 -12.01 -9.87 -15.87
CA ARG A 28 -13.20 -9.40 -15.15
C ARG A 28 -13.74 -10.48 -14.25
N LEU A 29 -14.08 -10.11 -13.02
CA LEU A 29 -14.61 -11.01 -12.01
C LEU A 29 -15.96 -10.49 -11.52
N LYS A 30 -16.88 -11.42 -11.27
CA LYS A 30 -18.18 -11.13 -10.67
C LYS A 30 -18.18 -11.64 -9.25
N ILE A 31 -18.37 -10.73 -8.32
CA ILE A 31 -18.47 -10.97 -6.90
C ILE A 31 -19.95 -10.88 -6.53
N ASN A 32 -20.47 -11.91 -5.87
CA ASN A 32 -21.88 -11.95 -5.49
C ASN A 32 -22.03 -11.79 -3.98
N LEU A 33 -23.11 -11.14 -3.53
CA LEU A 33 -23.43 -10.97 -2.12
C LEU A 33 -22.24 -10.43 -1.28
N ALA A 34 -21.48 -9.49 -1.85
CA ALA A 34 -20.47 -8.75 -1.13
C ALA A 34 -21.12 -7.83 -0.10
N LYS A 35 -20.50 -7.69 1.08
CA LYS A 35 -20.94 -6.73 2.08
C LYS A 35 -20.06 -5.50 2.07
N PHE A 36 -20.69 -4.35 2.24
CA PHE A 36 -19.99 -3.08 2.42
C PHE A 36 -19.24 -3.08 3.77
N ILE A 37 -17.98 -2.64 3.78
CA ILE A 37 -17.26 -2.34 5.02
C ILE A 37 -17.05 -0.83 5.16
N SER A 38 -16.42 -0.22 4.15
CA SER A 38 -16.10 1.20 4.20
C SER A 38 -15.95 1.82 2.82
N LEU A 39 -16.16 3.13 2.78
CA LEU A 39 -15.94 3.98 1.62
C LEU A 39 -14.95 5.08 2.02
N GLN A 40 -13.88 5.22 1.27
CA GLN A 40 -12.90 6.28 1.45
C GLN A 40 -12.80 7.12 0.18
N LYS A 41 -13.04 8.43 0.30
CA LYS A 41 -12.83 9.36 -0.82
C LYS A 41 -11.34 9.51 -1.12
N ILE A 42 -10.99 9.38 -2.40
CA ILE A 42 -9.66 9.72 -2.92
C ILE A 42 -9.81 10.98 -3.78
N PRO A 43 -9.30 12.14 -3.32
CA PRO A 43 -9.38 13.38 -4.07
C PRO A 43 -8.95 13.19 -5.52
N GLU A 44 -9.76 13.71 -6.44
CA GLU A 44 -9.54 13.69 -7.90
C GLU A 44 -9.52 12.30 -8.57
N SER A 45 -9.48 11.20 -7.81
CA SER A 45 -9.32 9.84 -8.34
C SER A 45 -10.58 8.99 -8.25
N GLY A 46 -11.48 9.31 -7.31
CA GLY A 46 -12.73 8.59 -7.08
C GLY A 46 -12.83 8.05 -5.65
N ASP A 47 -13.46 6.90 -5.47
CA ASP A 47 -13.69 6.31 -4.15
C ASP A 47 -13.03 4.93 -4.03
N LEU A 48 -12.49 4.63 -2.85
CA LEU A 48 -12.00 3.31 -2.48
C LEU A 48 -13.05 2.60 -1.64
N LEU A 49 -13.58 1.50 -2.16
CA LEU A 49 -14.58 0.68 -1.54
C LEU A 49 -13.91 -0.56 -0.93
N LYS A 50 -13.98 -0.72 0.40
CA LYS A 50 -13.61 -1.97 1.09
C LYS A 50 -14.86 -2.83 1.19
N ILE A 51 -14.78 -4.07 0.70
CA ILE A 51 -15.87 -5.04 0.80
C ILE A 51 -15.40 -6.33 1.47
N TRP A 52 -16.33 -7.01 2.11
CA TRP A 52 -16.18 -8.37 2.58
C TRP A 52 -16.75 -9.37 1.58
N LEU A 53 -16.03 -10.46 1.34
CA LEU A 53 -16.42 -11.56 0.48
C LEU A 53 -16.90 -12.74 1.33
N ASN A 54 -18.16 -13.14 1.18
CA ASN A 54 -18.65 -14.36 1.83
C ASN A 54 -17.95 -15.60 1.24
N PRO A 55 -17.17 -16.37 2.02
CA PRO A 55 -16.43 -17.51 1.50
C PRO A 55 -17.34 -18.60 0.94
N SER A 56 -18.50 -18.84 1.55
CA SER A 56 -19.46 -19.85 1.10
C SER A 56 -20.08 -19.54 -0.26
N VAL A 57 -20.08 -18.26 -0.67
CA VAL A 57 -20.64 -17.81 -1.95
C VAL A 57 -19.56 -17.56 -2.99
N ASN A 58 -18.40 -17.05 -2.55
CA ASN A 58 -17.35 -16.54 -3.42
C ASN A 58 -16.04 -17.35 -3.36
N GLU A 59 -16.06 -18.60 -2.89
CA GLU A 59 -14.87 -19.45 -2.78
C GLU A 59 -14.02 -19.45 -4.06
N ASN A 60 -14.65 -19.67 -5.21
CA ASN A 60 -13.96 -19.68 -6.50
C ASN A 60 -13.31 -18.34 -6.84
N ILE A 61 -13.99 -17.23 -6.53
CA ILE A 61 -13.50 -15.88 -6.79
C ILE A 61 -12.34 -15.54 -5.84
N ILE A 62 -12.44 -15.92 -4.57
CA ILE A 62 -11.36 -15.82 -3.57
C ILE A 62 -10.12 -16.57 -4.05
N ASN A 63 -10.28 -17.80 -4.55
CA ASN A 63 -9.17 -18.58 -5.08
C ASN A 63 -8.55 -17.96 -6.33
N ILE A 64 -9.37 -17.32 -7.20
CA ILE A 64 -8.86 -16.57 -8.34
C ILE A 64 -8.02 -15.37 -7.90
N PHE A 65 -8.45 -14.60 -6.89
CA PHE A 65 -7.65 -13.49 -6.36
C PHE A 65 -6.30 -13.97 -5.83
N LYS A 66 -6.28 -15.02 -5.01
CA LYS A 66 -5.04 -15.60 -4.47
C LYS A 66 -4.09 -16.01 -5.59
N LYS A 67 -4.59 -16.72 -6.60
CA LYS A 67 -3.79 -17.17 -7.73
C LYS A 67 -3.21 -15.99 -8.54
N ILE A 68 -4.00 -14.95 -8.77
CA ILE A 68 -3.52 -13.74 -9.46
C ILE A 68 -2.44 -13.04 -8.63
N ASP A 69 -2.64 -12.91 -7.31
CA ASP A 69 -1.66 -12.30 -6.41
C ASP A 69 -0.34 -13.08 -6.39
N GLU A 70 -0.40 -14.42 -6.35
CA GLU A 70 0.77 -15.31 -6.44
C GLU A 70 1.50 -15.18 -7.78
N GLU A 71 0.79 -15.24 -8.91
CA GLU A 71 1.39 -15.10 -10.24
C GLU A 71 2.07 -13.74 -10.43
N VAL A 72 1.45 -12.67 -9.92
CA VAL A 72 2.01 -11.31 -9.97
C VAL A 72 3.24 -11.18 -9.08
N LEU A 73 3.21 -11.71 -7.86
CA LEU A 73 4.34 -11.68 -6.95
C LEU A 73 5.55 -12.40 -7.56
N HIS A 74 5.35 -13.60 -8.10
CA HIS A 74 6.40 -14.34 -8.80
C HIS A 74 6.97 -13.56 -9.98
N ALA A 75 6.12 -12.96 -10.81
CA ALA A 75 6.59 -12.16 -11.93
C ALA A 75 7.41 -10.93 -11.49
N ILE A 76 7.06 -10.29 -10.36
CA ILE A 76 7.86 -9.20 -9.80
C ILE A 76 9.23 -9.71 -9.36
N ILE A 77 9.29 -10.85 -8.66
CA ILE A 77 10.54 -11.45 -8.20
C ILE A 77 11.45 -11.76 -9.39
N ASP A 78 10.91 -12.41 -10.42
CA ASP A 78 11.69 -12.87 -11.57
C ASP A 78 12.17 -11.72 -12.47
N ASN A 79 11.42 -10.62 -12.55
CA ASN A 79 11.70 -9.53 -13.50
C ASN A 79 12.18 -8.23 -12.83
N ASN A 80 12.27 -8.16 -11.50
CA ASN A 80 12.59 -6.92 -10.78
C ASN A 80 13.92 -6.28 -11.24
N GLU A 81 14.97 -7.08 -11.45
CA GLU A 81 16.27 -6.58 -11.95
C GLU A 81 16.14 -5.94 -13.33
N ILE A 82 15.35 -6.55 -14.22
CA ILE A 82 15.12 -6.06 -15.58
C ILE A 82 14.21 -4.83 -15.58
N TRP A 83 13.19 -4.79 -14.73
CA TRP A 83 12.20 -3.71 -14.72
C TRP A 83 12.69 -2.43 -14.07
N PHE A 84 13.55 -2.54 -13.05
CA PHE A 84 13.93 -1.40 -12.22
C PHE A 84 15.44 -1.19 -12.10
N GLU A 85 16.26 -2.03 -12.75
CA GLU A 85 17.72 -2.04 -12.60
C GLU A 85 18.14 -2.13 -11.11
N ASN A 86 17.27 -2.72 -10.29
CA ASN A 86 17.41 -2.84 -8.85
C ASN A 86 17.39 -4.31 -8.46
N GLY A 87 18.37 -4.76 -7.67
CA GLY A 87 18.38 -6.10 -7.08
C GLY A 87 17.68 -6.13 -5.72
N LEU A 88 16.40 -5.77 -5.64
CA LEU A 88 15.65 -5.93 -4.40
C LEU A 88 15.65 -7.40 -3.98
N SER A 89 15.91 -7.66 -2.70
CA SER A 89 15.82 -9.01 -2.15
C SER A 89 14.37 -9.48 -2.10
N LEU A 90 14.18 -10.79 -2.09
CA LEU A 90 12.87 -11.44 -1.94
C LEU A 90 12.09 -10.88 -0.75
N ASP A 91 12.74 -10.74 0.41
CA ASP A 91 12.12 -10.21 1.63
C ASP A 91 11.60 -8.78 1.42
N LYS A 92 12.37 -7.92 0.75
CA LYS A 92 11.93 -6.55 0.45
C LYS A 92 10.77 -6.53 -0.52
N ILE A 93 10.73 -7.45 -1.49
CA ILE A 93 9.61 -7.54 -2.43
C ILE A 93 8.35 -7.99 -1.69
N ASN A 94 8.45 -8.95 -0.78
CA ASN A 94 7.33 -9.41 0.05
C ASN A 94 6.79 -8.32 0.96
N ASP A 95 7.65 -7.52 1.59
CA ASP A 95 7.24 -6.38 2.43
C ASP A 95 6.52 -5.27 1.63
N PHE A 96 6.89 -5.15 0.35
CA PHE A 96 6.44 -4.11 -0.55
C PHE A 96 5.15 -4.47 -1.28
N PHE A 97 4.96 -5.75 -1.61
CA PHE A 97 3.80 -6.25 -2.31
C PHE A 97 2.58 -6.28 -1.39
N ARG A 98 1.48 -5.70 -1.87
CA ARG A 98 0.19 -5.71 -1.21
C ARG A 98 -0.77 -6.57 -2.02
N PRO A 99 -1.16 -7.76 -1.51
CA PRO A 99 -2.10 -8.63 -2.20
C PRO A 99 -3.46 -7.94 -2.33
N SER A 100 -4.21 -8.35 -3.35
CA SER A 100 -5.57 -7.88 -3.59
C SER A 100 -6.51 -8.30 -2.46
N LEU A 101 -6.39 -9.57 -2.05
CA LEU A 101 -7.21 -10.18 -1.01
C LEU A 101 -6.48 -10.21 0.33
N ASN A 102 -7.09 -9.65 1.37
CA ASN A 102 -6.70 -9.95 2.73
C ASN A 102 -7.33 -11.28 3.16
N VAL A 103 -6.50 -12.32 3.27
CA VAL A 103 -6.93 -13.69 3.56
C VAL A 103 -7.45 -13.88 4.98
N LEU A 104 -7.08 -13.03 5.93
CA LEU A 104 -7.49 -13.17 7.33
C LEU A 104 -8.98 -12.84 7.51
N ASN A 105 -9.47 -11.85 6.74
CA ASN A 105 -10.84 -11.36 6.87
C ASN A 105 -11.65 -11.44 5.56
N ASN A 106 -11.09 -12.02 4.50
CA ASN A 106 -11.72 -12.12 3.17
C ASN A 106 -12.17 -10.77 2.61
N THR A 107 -11.34 -9.73 2.79
CA THR A 107 -11.65 -8.37 2.30
C THR A 107 -10.81 -7.99 1.10
N ILE A 108 -11.36 -7.11 0.27
CA ILE A 108 -10.69 -6.54 -0.89
C ILE A 108 -10.98 -5.04 -0.98
N LEU A 109 -10.00 -4.29 -1.46
CA LEU A 109 -10.12 -2.87 -1.78
C LEU A 109 -10.32 -2.68 -3.28
N LEU A 110 -11.41 -2.01 -3.65
CA LEU A 110 -11.82 -1.78 -5.04
C LEU A 110 -11.91 -0.28 -5.31
N LEU A 111 -11.45 0.16 -6.48
CA LEU A 111 -11.57 1.56 -6.88
C LEU A 111 -12.82 1.80 -7.73
N ASN A 112 -13.69 2.69 -7.27
CA ASN A 112 -14.64 3.38 -8.14
C ASN A 112 -13.95 4.62 -8.74
N SER A 113 -13.57 4.59 -10.02
CA SER A 113 -12.76 5.64 -10.63
C SER A 113 -13.62 6.78 -11.18
N ASN A 114 -13.19 8.03 -11.00
CA ASN A 114 -13.86 9.18 -11.64
C ASN A 114 -13.64 9.24 -13.16
N THR A 115 -12.60 8.57 -13.67
CA THR A 115 -12.20 8.64 -15.09
C THR A 115 -12.67 7.44 -15.89
N GLU A 116 -13.30 6.45 -15.25
CA GLU A 116 -13.76 5.25 -15.93
C GLU A 116 -15.21 5.01 -15.55
N ASP A 117 -16.05 4.78 -16.55
CA ASP A 117 -17.48 4.59 -16.31
C ASP A 117 -17.71 3.33 -15.46
N SER A 118 -18.46 3.52 -14.37
CA SER A 118 -19.02 2.46 -13.55
C SER A 118 -20.54 2.60 -13.53
N LEU A 119 -21.24 1.48 -13.69
CA LEU A 119 -22.69 1.44 -13.59
C LEU A 119 -23.08 1.08 -12.16
N ILE A 120 -23.65 2.02 -11.42
CA ILE A 120 -24.14 1.78 -10.07
C ILE A 120 -25.66 1.76 -10.12
N THR A 121 -26.25 0.67 -9.63
CA THR A 121 -27.69 0.50 -9.52
C THR A 121 -28.06 0.26 -8.07
N TYR A 122 -28.94 1.08 -7.52
CA TYR A 122 -29.50 0.95 -6.18
C TYR A 122 -31.03 0.84 -6.29
N ASP A 123 -31.57 -0.29 -5.83
CA ASP A 123 -33.01 -0.60 -5.91
C ASP A 123 -33.59 -0.40 -7.32
N ASN A 124 -32.92 -0.99 -8.32
CA ASN A 124 -33.21 -0.87 -9.76
C ASN A 124 -33.08 0.53 -10.38
N ASN A 125 -32.67 1.54 -9.62
CA ASN A 125 -32.42 2.89 -10.13
C ASN A 125 -30.92 3.11 -10.33
N ILE A 126 -30.55 3.79 -11.42
CA ILE A 126 -29.17 4.21 -11.65
C ILE A 126 -28.87 5.38 -10.70
N VAL A 127 -27.71 5.33 -10.05
CA VAL A 127 -27.20 6.37 -9.15
C VAL A 127 -25.81 6.81 -9.61
N ASP A 128 -25.54 8.11 -9.50
CA ASP A 128 -24.31 8.72 -10.01
C ASP A 128 -23.11 8.49 -9.09
N SER A 129 -23.35 8.26 -7.80
CA SER A 129 -22.29 8.20 -6.78
C SER A 129 -22.61 7.18 -5.69
N LEU A 130 -21.57 6.48 -5.21
CA LEU A 130 -21.68 5.61 -4.03
C LEU A 130 -21.99 6.40 -2.75
N ASN A 131 -21.71 7.70 -2.74
CA ASN A 131 -21.99 8.57 -1.60
C ASN A 131 -23.49 8.81 -1.39
N ASP A 132 -24.31 8.54 -2.41
CA ASP A 132 -25.76 8.74 -2.37
C ASP A 132 -26.50 7.50 -1.83
N ILE A 133 -25.75 6.46 -1.44
CA ILE A 133 -26.28 5.16 -1.04
C ILE A 133 -26.12 4.96 0.47
N THR A 134 -27.19 4.50 1.11
CA THR A 134 -27.15 4.03 2.50
C THR A 134 -26.81 2.54 2.52
N PHE A 135 -25.64 2.19 3.03
CA PHE A 135 -25.12 0.81 2.99
C PHE A 135 -25.58 -0.12 4.14
N ILE A 136 -26.55 0.30 4.96
CA ILE A 136 -27.01 -0.46 6.13
C ILE A 136 -27.54 -1.83 5.69
N ASP A 137 -26.88 -2.91 6.14
CA ASP A 137 -27.21 -4.31 5.84
C ASP A 137 -27.44 -4.62 4.35
N THR A 138 -26.68 -3.97 3.48
CA THR A 138 -26.81 -4.16 2.03
C THR A 138 -25.89 -5.26 1.49
N HIS A 139 -26.48 -6.18 0.72
CA HIS A 139 -25.74 -7.11 -0.13
C HIS A 139 -25.57 -6.51 -1.53
N MET A 140 -24.36 -6.63 -2.06
CA MET A 140 -23.99 -6.06 -3.36
C MET A 140 -23.46 -7.13 -4.30
N ASN A 141 -23.88 -7.08 -5.56
CA ASN A 141 -23.24 -7.81 -6.64
C ASN A 141 -22.33 -6.85 -7.40
N ILE A 142 -21.06 -7.19 -7.53
CA ILE A 142 -20.03 -6.28 -8.04
C ILE A 142 -19.29 -6.96 -9.20
N GLU A 143 -19.18 -6.27 -10.33
CA GLU A 143 -18.27 -6.63 -11.42
C GLU A 143 -17.01 -5.77 -11.32
N VAL A 144 -15.85 -6.42 -11.23
CA VAL A 144 -14.54 -5.79 -11.12
C VAL A 144 -13.65 -6.15 -12.30
N GLU A 145 -12.75 -5.25 -12.65
CA GLU A 145 -11.75 -5.44 -13.69
C GLU A 145 -10.34 -5.22 -13.16
N LEU A 146 -9.42 -6.10 -13.56
CA LEU A 146 -8.00 -5.98 -13.31
C LEU A 146 -7.41 -4.89 -14.22
N LYS A 147 -7.04 -3.74 -13.67
CA LYS A 147 -6.48 -2.66 -14.48
C LYS A 147 -4.99 -2.82 -14.75
N GLY A 148 -4.26 -3.34 -13.77
CA GLY A 148 -2.84 -3.55 -13.85
C GLY A 148 -2.14 -3.52 -12.50
N LEU A 149 -0.82 -3.52 -12.57
CA LEU A 149 0.08 -3.53 -11.42
C LEU A 149 0.71 -2.14 -11.25
N TYR A 150 0.64 -1.62 -10.04
CA TYR A 150 1.09 -0.27 -9.71
C TYR A 150 2.25 -0.34 -8.73
N PHE A 151 3.33 0.39 -9.03
CA PHE A 151 4.53 0.47 -8.20
C PHE A 151 4.72 1.91 -7.72
N PHE A 152 4.49 2.12 -6.44
CA PHE A 152 4.78 3.37 -5.74
C PHE A 152 6.09 3.23 -4.96
N PRO A 153 6.77 4.31 -4.55
CA PRO A 153 8.06 4.20 -3.85
C PRO A 153 8.11 3.32 -2.59
N LYS A 154 6.95 3.03 -1.96
CA LYS A 154 6.86 2.25 -0.71
C LYS A 154 5.91 1.05 -0.77
N LYS A 155 5.21 0.84 -1.89
CA LYS A 155 4.31 -0.30 -2.05
C LYS A 155 4.10 -0.62 -3.52
N CYS A 156 3.90 -1.87 -3.85
CA CYS A 156 3.25 -2.26 -5.09
C CYS A 156 2.01 -3.09 -4.83
N GLY A 157 1.13 -3.13 -5.81
CA GLY A 157 -0.08 -3.92 -5.70
C GLY A 157 -0.91 -3.85 -6.95
N ILE A 158 -1.83 -4.80 -7.02
CA ILE A 158 -2.77 -4.91 -8.10
C ILE A 158 -3.89 -3.87 -7.92
N ARG A 159 -4.32 -3.24 -9.02
CA ARG A 159 -5.43 -2.30 -8.99
C ARG A 159 -6.66 -2.93 -9.64
N TRP A 160 -7.68 -3.13 -8.83
CA TRP A 160 -9.01 -3.53 -9.25
C TRP A 160 -9.92 -2.31 -9.34
N ILE A 161 -10.61 -2.19 -10.45
CA ILE A 161 -11.59 -1.12 -10.68
C ILE A 161 -12.99 -1.69 -10.77
N ILE A 162 -13.95 -0.93 -10.28
CA ILE A 162 -15.37 -1.31 -10.31
C ILE A 162 -15.93 -0.95 -11.68
N ARG A 163 -16.60 -1.92 -12.31
CA ARG A 163 -17.36 -1.71 -13.56
C ARG A 163 -18.85 -1.65 -13.33
N LYS A 164 -19.33 -2.43 -12.37
CA LYS A 164 -20.75 -2.48 -12.05
C LYS A 164 -20.97 -2.78 -10.57
N ILE A 165 -21.92 -2.10 -9.96
CA ILE A 165 -22.45 -2.43 -8.64
C ILE A 165 -23.97 -2.52 -8.76
N ILE A 166 -24.55 -3.61 -8.27
CA ILE A 166 -25.98 -3.78 -8.12
C ILE A 166 -26.27 -3.99 -6.64
N ILE A 167 -27.05 -3.09 -6.06
CA ILE A 167 -27.44 -3.10 -4.67
C ILE A 167 -28.96 -3.24 -4.64
N ASN A 168 -29.43 -4.34 -4.08
CA ASN A 168 -30.86 -4.57 -3.88
C ASN A 168 -31.17 -4.32 -2.41
N LYS A 169 -32.18 -3.50 -2.14
CA LYS A 169 -32.66 -3.31 -0.78
C LYS A 169 -33.43 -4.57 -0.38
N GLU A 170 -32.87 -5.38 0.52
CA GLU A 170 -33.64 -6.45 1.13
C GLU A 170 -34.68 -5.83 2.07
N ASN A 171 -35.94 -6.29 1.99
CA ASN A 171 -36.93 -5.99 3.01
C ASN A 171 -36.45 -6.65 4.31
N SER A 172 -36.01 -5.84 5.26
CA SER A 172 -35.45 -6.22 6.55
C SER A 172 -36.49 -6.90 7.46
N ASN A 173 -36.90 -8.12 7.10
CA ASN A 173 -37.80 -8.96 7.91
C ASN A 173 -37.19 -10.32 8.29
N GLU A 174 -35.95 -10.59 7.91
CA GLU A 174 -35.20 -11.71 8.46
C GLU A 174 -34.22 -11.17 9.50
N ASN A 175 -34.36 -11.67 10.74
CA ASN A 175 -33.48 -11.39 11.86
C ASN A 175 -32.00 -11.58 11.46
N THR A 176 -31.31 -10.51 11.07
CA THR A 176 -29.87 -10.47 10.84
C THR A 176 -29.09 -10.23 12.14
N SER A 177 -29.63 -10.63 13.29
CA SER A 177 -29.01 -10.39 14.60
C SER A 177 -27.76 -11.22 14.89
N ASP A 178 -27.40 -12.17 14.02
CA ASP A 178 -26.34 -13.17 14.33
C ASP A 178 -25.04 -13.05 13.50
N TRP A 179 -24.90 -12.08 12.60
CA TRP A 179 -23.91 -12.22 11.50
C TRP A 179 -22.81 -11.14 11.40
N LEU A 180 -22.76 -10.22 12.37
CA LEU A 180 -21.60 -9.35 12.61
C LEU A 180 -21.36 -9.37 14.13
N ASP A 181 -20.48 -10.27 14.58
CA ASP A 181 -20.03 -10.22 15.97
C ASP A 181 -19.28 -8.90 16.13
N ARG A 182 -19.90 -7.95 16.81
CA ARG A 182 -19.30 -6.66 17.17
C ARG A 182 -17.89 -6.86 17.72
N LYS A 183 -17.66 -7.97 18.42
CA LYS A 183 -16.35 -8.36 18.93
C LYS A 183 -15.31 -8.50 17.82
N THR A 184 -15.64 -9.07 16.67
CA THR A 184 -14.73 -9.19 15.53
C THR A 184 -14.36 -7.83 14.93
N ILE A 185 -15.32 -6.89 14.88
CA ILE A 185 -15.05 -5.52 14.42
C ILE A 185 -14.16 -4.79 15.44
N ASP A 186 -14.49 -4.90 16.72
CA ASP A 186 -13.72 -4.28 17.80
C ASP A 186 -12.27 -4.83 17.83
N GLU A 187 -12.09 -6.15 17.62
CA GLU A 187 -10.78 -6.80 17.47
C GLU A 187 -10.01 -6.30 16.23
N GLU A 188 -10.67 -6.05 15.09
CA GLU A 188 -10.03 -5.48 13.88
C GLU A 188 -9.54 -4.05 14.16
N TRP A 189 -10.38 -3.23 14.78
CA TRP A 189 -10.02 -1.85 15.12
C TRP A 189 -8.89 -1.79 16.14
N GLU A 190 -8.89 -2.70 17.11
CA GLU A 190 -7.81 -2.82 18.10
C GLU A 190 -6.49 -3.23 17.43
N ASN A 191 -6.53 -4.19 16.50
CA ASN A 191 -5.35 -4.62 15.74
C ASN A 191 -4.81 -3.52 14.80
N ASP A 192 -5.69 -2.80 14.09
CA ASP A 192 -5.31 -1.68 13.22
C ASP A 192 -4.68 -0.55 14.05
N LEU A 193 -5.27 -0.23 15.21
CA LEU A 193 -4.77 0.77 16.13
C LEU A 193 -3.40 0.35 16.72
N HIS A 194 -3.23 -0.92 17.08
CA HIS A 194 -1.95 -1.45 17.52
C HIS A 194 -0.88 -1.35 16.44
N THR A 195 -1.23 -1.67 15.19
CA THR A 195 -0.32 -1.60 14.04
C THR A 195 0.10 -0.16 13.78
N ILE A 196 -0.82 0.79 13.85
CA ILE A 196 -0.52 2.22 13.71
C ILE A 196 0.41 2.68 14.84
N ASN A 197 0.11 2.32 16.10
CA ASN A 197 0.93 2.69 17.24
C ASN A 197 2.36 2.14 17.13
N ASN A 198 2.52 0.85 16.80
CA ASN A 198 3.84 0.25 16.61
C ASN A 198 4.64 0.95 15.50
N ASN A 199 3.99 1.30 14.38
CA ASN A 199 4.64 2.02 13.29
C ASN A 199 5.09 3.44 13.70
N ILE A 200 4.28 4.13 14.51
CA ILE A 200 4.61 5.44 15.06
C ILE A 200 5.78 5.32 16.04
N ASP A 201 5.75 4.35 16.95
CA ASP A 201 6.81 4.10 17.92
C ASP A 201 8.13 3.76 17.23
N ASP A 202 8.11 2.91 16.20
CA ASP A 202 9.29 2.61 15.38
C ASP A 202 9.84 3.85 14.68
N HIS A 203 8.96 4.73 14.21
CA HIS A 203 9.38 5.99 13.60
C HIS A 203 10.01 6.94 14.63
N CYS A 204 9.39 7.07 15.81
CA CYS A 204 9.91 7.82 16.93
C CYS A 204 11.29 7.30 17.36
N ASN A 205 11.45 5.98 17.50
CA ASN A 205 12.73 5.34 17.85
C ASN A 205 13.82 5.62 16.81
N LYS A 206 13.49 5.57 15.51
CA LYS A 206 14.43 5.95 14.44
C LYS A 206 14.85 7.41 14.54
N LEU A 207 13.93 8.33 14.85
CA LEU A 207 14.23 9.75 15.04
C LEU A 207 15.07 9.99 16.30
N ILE A 208 14.76 9.33 17.41
CA ILE A 208 15.56 9.39 18.65
C ILE A 208 16.99 8.92 18.39
N ASN A 209 17.16 7.80 17.67
CA ASN A 209 18.48 7.30 17.30
C ASN A 209 19.24 8.30 16.41
N LYS A 210 18.57 8.94 15.44
CA LYS A 210 19.18 10.04 14.66
C LYS A 210 19.62 11.21 15.55
N ILE A 211 18.78 11.64 16.49
CA ILE A 211 19.10 12.73 17.43
C ILE A 211 20.30 12.36 18.31
N ASN A 212 20.34 11.13 18.83
CA ASN A 212 21.43 10.65 19.66
C ASN A 212 22.75 10.61 18.88
N ASN A 213 22.72 10.13 17.63
CA ASN A 213 23.89 10.14 16.75
C ASN A 213 24.37 11.58 16.47
N MET A 214 23.45 12.52 16.23
CA MET A 214 23.80 13.94 16.05
C MET A 214 24.42 14.55 17.32
N ARG A 215 23.90 14.21 18.50
CA ARG A 215 24.45 14.67 19.79
C ARG A 215 25.85 14.10 20.03
N GLN A 216 26.06 12.82 19.76
CA GLN A 216 27.38 12.19 19.85
C GLN A 216 28.37 12.85 18.89
N PHE A 217 27.97 13.06 17.63
CA PHE A 217 28.81 13.72 16.64
C PHE A 217 29.18 15.15 17.05
N LYS A 218 28.22 15.92 17.58
CA LYS A 218 28.49 17.26 18.15
C LYS A 218 29.53 17.20 19.26
N LYS A 219 29.41 16.21 20.16
CA LYS A 219 30.38 16.00 21.25
C LYS A 219 31.77 15.68 20.70
N GLU A 220 31.88 14.76 19.74
CA GLU A 220 33.14 14.39 19.11
C GLU A 220 33.83 15.57 18.40
N ILE A 221 33.07 16.46 17.74
CA ILE A 221 33.60 17.69 17.15
C ILE A 221 34.14 18.61 18.25
N ASN A 222 33.36 18.85 19.30
CA ASN A 222 33.76 19.72 20.40
C ASN A 222 35.01 19.20 21.11
N ASP A 223 35.07 17.90 21.42
CA ASP A 223 36.22 17.27 22.08
C ASP A 223 37.48 17.44 21.22
N ARG A 224 37.40 17.19 19.91
CA ARG A 224 38.53 17.39 18.97
C ARG A 224 38.93 18.85 18.82
N PHE A 225 37.98 19.77 18.89
CA PHE A 225 38.26 21.20 18.83
C PHE A 225 39.00 21.66 20.09
N GLU A 226 38.58 21.20 21.27
CA GLU A 226 39.28 21.49 22.53
C GLU A 226 40.65 20.81 22.61
N GLU A 227 40.80 19.59 22.08
CA GLU A 227 42.12 18.93 21.91
C GLU A 227 43.03 19.79 21.04
N SER A 228 42.52 20.34 19.94
CA SER A 228 43.31 21.21 19.06
C SER A 228 43.85 22.43 19.82
N LYS A 229 43.04 23.08 20.66
CA LYS A 229 43.50 24.27 21.41
C LYS A 229 44.64 24.01 22.39
N LYS A 230 44.86 22.76 22.81
CA LYS A 230 45.87 22.37 23.81
C LYS A 230 47.22 21.99 23.20
N ILE A 231 47.33 21.94 21.87
CA ILE A 231 48.54 21.51 21.17
C ILE A 231 49.46 22.72 20.99
N ASP A 232 50.52 22.78 21.79
CA ASP A 232 51.67 23.69 21.59
C ASP A 232 52.69 23.06 20.63
N LEU A 233 52.33 22.78 19.36
CA LEU A 233 53.24 22.11 18.42
C LEU A 233 53.11 22.56 16.95
N ILE A 234 54.27 22.93 16.40
CA ILE A 234 54.77 22.96 15.01
C ILE A 234 53.71 22.79 13.89
N ASP A 235 53.61 23.81 13.03
CA ASP A 235 52.66 24.01 11.90
C ASP A 235 52.18 22.77 11.12
N LYS A 236 53.00 21.71 10.99
CA LYS A 236 52.64 20.50 10.23
C LYS A 236 51.59 19.62 10.90
N GLU A 237 51.61 19.47 12.23
CA GLU A 237 50.60 18.67 12.94
C GLU A 237 49.27 19.40 13.06
N TRP A 238 49.33 20.72 13.27
CA TRP A 238 48.17 21.61 13.29
C TRP A 238 47.35 21.53 12.00
N ASN A 239 48.02 21.65 10.85
CA ASN A 239 47.37 21.57 9.54
C ASN A 239 46.71 20.21 9.27
N LYS A 240 47.29 19.12 9.79
CA LYS A 240 46.72 17.77 9.64
C LYS A 240 45.43 17.60 10.45
N ILE A 241 45.38 18.19 11.65
CA ILE A 241 44.20 18.18 12.52
C ILE A 241 43.07 19.02 11.89
N LEU A 242 43.38 20.23 11.42
CA LEU A 242 42.43 21.11 10.75
C LEU A 242 41.85 20.48 9.47
N HIS A 243 42.69 19.85 8.64
CA HIS A 243 42.24 19.17 7.43
C HIS A 243 41.30 17.98 7.71
N ASN A 244 41.54 17.24 8.79
CA ASN A 244 40.66 16.14 9.19
C ASN A 244 39.34 16.64 9.78
N LEU A 245 39.36 17.74 10.53
CA LEU A 245 38.15 18.40 11.04
C LEU A 245 37.30 18.95 9.90
N SER A 246 37.90 19.66 8.94
CA SER A 246 37.15 20.22 7.80
C SER A 246 36.51 19.14 6.94
N LYS A 247 37.22 18.05 6.63
CA LYS A 247 36.66 16.90 5.90
C LYS A 247 35.46 16.26 6.62
N LYS A 248 35.51 16.13 7.95
CA LYS A 248 34.40 15.57 8.72
C LYS A 248 33.19 16.51 8.79
N ILE A 249 33.41 17.81 8.91
CA ILE A 249 32.35 18.82 8.90
C ILE A 249 31.67 18.87 7.52
N ILE A 250 32.44 18.88 6.43
CA ILE A 250 31.92 18.88 5.05
C ILE A 250 31.08 17.62 4.81
N LYS A 251 31.60 16.43 5.15
CA LYS A 251 30.86 15.17 5.00
C LYS A 251 29.53 15.15 5.77
N TYR A 252 29.45 15.87 6.89
CA TYR A 252 28.22 15.99 7.66
C TYR A 252 27.20 16.94 7.01
N TYR A 253 27.65 18.08 6.47
CA TYR A 253 26.78 18.99 5.71
C TYR A 253 26.23 18.32 4.44
N ASP A 254 27.06 17.56 3.72
CA ASP A 254 26.64 16.85 2.50
C ASP A 254 25.68 15.68 2.80
N GLY A 255 25.72 15.12 4.01
CA GLY A 255 24.83 14.03 4.45
C GLY A 255 23.47 14.47 5.00
N ILE A 256 23.25 15.77 5.21
CA ILE A 256 21.96 16.36 5.67
C ILE A 256 21.12 16.89 4.50
N LEU A 257 21.74 17.14 3.33
CA LEU A 257 21.08 17.68 2.13
C LEU A 257 20.60 16.61 1.13
N VAL A 258 20.58 15.33 1.52
CA VAL A 258 20.03 14.21 0.73
C VAL A 258 18.87 13.54 1.46
#